data_AF-A0A1G5R734-F1
#
_entry.id   AF-A0A1G5R734-F1
#
_cell.length_a   1.000
_cell.length_b   1.000
_cell.length_c   1.000
_cell.angle_alpha   90.00
_cell.angle_beta   90.00
_cell.angle_gamma   90.00
#
_symmetry.space_group_name_H-M   'P 1'
#
loop_
_entity.id
_entity.type
_entity.pdbx_description
1 polymer ?
#
loop_
_entity_poly.entity_id
_entity_poly.type
_entity_poly.pdbx_seq_one_letter_code
_entity_poly.pdbx_strand_id
1 'polypeptide(L)' 'VPRASGAFTAIFRNETVSGHVGGTFNSSGDWNFDASRVARTANETRPRNVAFNYIVRAA' A
#
# COMPACT_ATOMS: atom_id res chain seq x y z
N VAL A 1 -3.68 -19.76 3.10
CA VAL A 1 -4.10 -18.56 3.86
C VAL A 1 -3.16 -17.41 3.54
N PRO A 2 -3.64 -16.18 3.29
CA PRO A 2 -2.78 -15.01 3.09
C PRO A 2 -1.91 -14.82 4.33
N ARG A 3 -0.58 -14.74 4.16
CA ARG A 3 0.36 -14.62 5.30
C ARG A 3 0.73 -13.16 5.62
N ALA A 4 0.20 -12.19 4.87
CA ALA A 4 0.32 -10.75 5.11
C ALA A 4 -1.01 -10.06 4.78
N SER A 5 -1.45 -9.16 5.65
CA SER A 5 -2.70 -8.39 5.52
C SER A 5 -2.46 -6.93 5.87
N GLY A 6 -3.18 -6.01 5.23
CA GLY A 6 -3.02 -4.56 5.40
C GLY A 6 -2.38 -3.92 4.17
N ALA A 7 -1.42 -3.02 4.36
CA ALA A 7 -0.70 -2.39 3.26
C ALA A 7 0.16 -3.38 2.46
N PHE A 8 0.65 -4.44 3.11
CA PHE A 8 1.36 -5.53 2.45
C PHE A 8 0.45 -6.74 2.24
N THR A 9 0.50 -7.32 1.05
CA THR A 9 -0.16 -8.59 0.74
C THR A 9 0.83 -9.56 0.11
N ALA A 10 0.72 -10.83 0.49
CA ALA A 10 1.57 -11.91 -0.01
C ALA A 10 0.72 -13.13 -0.41
N ILE A 11 0.86 -13.61 -1.64
CA ILE A 11 0.19 -14.81 -2.13
C ILE A 11 1.23 -15.82 -2.58
N PHE A 12 1.47 -16.87 -1.81
CA PHE A 12 2.41 -17.92 -2.23
C PHE A 12 1.72 -18.88 -3.21
N ARG A 13 2.19 -18.92 -4.46
CA ARG A 13 1.72 -19.87 -5.47
C ARG A 13 2.65 -21.07 -5.55
N ASN A 14 2.08 -22.25 -5.82
CA ASN A 14 2.87 -23.42 -6.14
C ASN A 14 3.19 -23.40 -7.64
N GLU A 15 4.37 -22.91 -8.00
CA GLU A 15 4.79 -22.79 -9.39
C GLU A 15 5.42 -24.10 -9.87
N THR A 16 4.92 -24.64 -10.99
CA THR A 16 5.56 -25.78 -11.68
C THR A 16 6.48 -25.22 -12.75
N VAL A 17 7.78 -25.20 -12.48
CA VAL A 17 8.79 -24.79 -13.46
C VAL A 17 9.25 -26.03 -14.24
N SER A 18 9.39 -25.91 -15.57
CA SER A 18 9.86 -26.99 -16.44
C SER A 18 11.24 -27.48 -16.01
N GLY A 19 11.27 -28.54 -15.20
CA GLY A 19 12.49 -29.15 -14.68
C GLY A 19 12.82 -28.75 -13.25
N HIS A 20 12.14 -29.36 -12.27
CA HIS A 20 12.64 -29.89 -10.99
C HIS A 20 11.42 -30.24 -10.11
N VAL A 21 11.51 -31.33 -9.32
CA VAL A 21 10.44 -31.88 -8.47
C VAL A 21 9.66 -30.75 -7.78
N GLY A 22 8.34 -30.69 -8.00
CA GLY A 22 7.48 -29.58 -7.56
C GLY A 22 7.68 -29.22 -6.09
N GLY A 23 8.32 -28.08 -5.85
CA GLY A 23 8.50 -27.47 -4.55
C GLY A 23 7.75 -26.15 -4.46
N THR A 24 7.49 -25.67 -3.25
CA THR A 24 6.94 -24.32 -3.07
C THR A 24 8.05 -23.29 -3.31
N PHE A 25 7.90 -22.48 -4.34
CA PHE A 25 8.81 -21.38 -4.67
C PHE A 25 8.13 -20.04 -4.41
N ASN A 26 8.86 -19.04 -3.92
CA ASN A 26 8.36 -17.67 -3.81
C ASN A 26 8.51 -16.99 -5.16
N SER A 27 7.41 -16.72 -5.89
CA SER A 27 7.50 -15.98 -7.15
C SER A 27 7.72 -14.50 -6.84
N SER A 28 8.61 -13.84 -7.57
CA SER A 28 8.98 -12.43 -7.35
C SER A 28 7.80 -11.45 -7.52
N GLY A 29 6.65 -11.89 -8.04
CA GLY A 29 5.43 -11.09 -8.20
C GLY A 29 4.38 -11.26 -7.09
N ASP A 30 4.68 -12.05 -6.06
CA ASP A 30 3.68 -12.42 -5.04
C ASP A 30 3.54 -11.39 -3.91
N TRP A 31 4.38 -10.36 -3.89
CA TRP A 31 4.38 -9.29 -2.88
C TRP A 31 3.85 -7.99 -3.48
N ASN A 32 2.83 -7.42 -2.85
CA ASN A 32 2.29 -6.11 -3.25
C ASN A 32 2.22 -5.16 -2.04
N PHE A 33 2.38 -3.87 -2.32
CA PHE A 33 2.25 -2.80 -1.35
C PHE A 33 1.22 -1.76 -1.82
N ASP A 34 0.15 -1.59 -1.05
CA ASP A 34 -0.88 -0.57 -1.28
C ASP A 34 -0.63 0.63 -0.36
N ALA A 35 0.05 1.65 -0.93
CA ALA A 35 0.42 2.87 -0.22
C ALA A 35 -0.81 3.64 0.32
N SER A 36 -1.99 3.51 -0.31
CA SER A 36 -3.21 4.23 0.12
C SER A 36 -3.68 3.83 1.53
N ARG A 37 -3.22 2.68 2.02
CA ARG A 37 -3.59 2.14 3.35
C ARG A 37 -2.72 2.64 4.49
N VAL A 38 -1.61 3.32 4.20
CA VAL A 38 -0.66 3.80 5.22
C VAL A 38 -0.17 5.23 4.99
N ALA A 39 -0.22 5.73 3.76
CA ALA A 39 0.22 7.06 3.39
C ALA A 39 -0.93 7.86 2.76
N ARG A 40 -0.94 9.16 3.03
CA ARG A 40 -1.82 10.08 2.28
C ARG A 40 -1.20 10.31 0.91
N THR A 41 -1.98 10.10 -0.15
CA THR A 41 -1.52 10.24 -1.53
C THR A 41 -1.75 11.63 -2.13
N ALA A 42 -2.30 12.57 -1.36
CA ALA A 42 -2.47 13.96 -1.80
C ALA A 42 -1.13 14.71 -1.81
N ASN A 43 -1.00 15.73 -2.67
CA ASN A 43 0.22 16.53 -2.85
C ASN A 43 0.63 17.32 -1.59
N GLU A 44 -0.25 17.42 -0.59
CA GLU A 44 0.00 18.05 0.70
C GLU A 44 -0.58 17.18 1.84
N THR A 45 0.22 16.94 2.88
CA THR A 45 -0.24 16.29 4.11
C THR A 45 -0.79 17.32 5.09
N ARG A 46 -2.12 17.44 5.15
CA ARG A 46 -2.81 18.39 6.05
C ARG A 46 -3.75 17.69 7.03
N PRO A 47 -3.81 18.08 8.32
CA PRO A 47 -4.86 17.63 9.23
C PRO A 47 -6.26 18.01 8.72
N ARG A 48 -7.31 17.41 9.30
CA ARG A 48 -8.69 17.77 8.99
C ARG A 48 -8.93 19.24 9.36
N ASN A 49 -9.30 20.08 8.38
CA ASN A 49 -9.58 21.51 8.57
C ASN A 49 -10.75 21.96 7.70
N VAL A 50 -11.29 23.13 8.03
CA VAL A 50 -12.31 23.85 7.25
C VAL A 50 -11.69 25.17 6.81
N ALA A 51 -11.89 25.57 5.56
CA ALA A 51 -11.31 26.80 5.01
C ALA A 51 -12.07 28.03 5.52
N PHE A 52 -11.32 29.07 5.93
CA PHE A 52 -11.84 30.36 6.36
C PHE A 52 -11.06 31.51 5.69
N ASN A 53 -11.74 32.63 5.46
CA ASN A 53 -11.10 33.88 5.03
C ASN A 53 -10.46 34.58 6.24
N TYR A 54 -9.28 35.16 6.05
CA TYR A 54 -8.65 36.03 7.04
C TYR A 54 -9.02 37.49 6.77
N ILE A 55 -9.49 38.21 7.79
CA ILE A 55 -9.73 39.65 7.73
C ILE A 55 -8.79 40.38 8.69
N VAL A 56 -8.33 41.56 8.29
CA VAL A 56 -7.49 42.43 9.11
C VAL A 56 -8.34 43.49 9.82
N ARG A 57 -7.90 43.91 10.99
CA ARG A 57 -8.45 45.09 11.66
C ARG A 57 -8.08 46.34 10.84
N ALA A 58 -9.06 47.17 10.49
CA ALA A 58 -8.83 48.51 9.96
C ALA A 58 -8.56 49.53 11.08
N ALA A 59 -7.76 50.55 10.77
CA ALA A 59 -7.32 51.60 11.70
C ALA A 59 -8.42 52.62 11.98
#